data_AF-A0A1D1ZP04-F1
#
_entry.id   AF-A0A1D1ZP04-F1
#
_cell.length_a   1.000
_cell.length_b   1.000
_cell.length_c   1.000
_cell.angle_alpha   90.00
_cell.angle_beta   90.00
_cell.angle_gamma   90.00
#
_symmetry.space_group_name_H-M   'P 1'
#
loop_
_entity.id
_entity.type
_entity.pdbx_description
1 polymer ?
#
loop_
_entity_poly.entity_id
_entity_poly.type
_entity_poly.pdbx_seq_one_letter_code
_entity_poly.pdbx_strand_id
1 'polypeptide(L)'
;MRLPPLQRDLHILLILRLGLLPEIFLKPTSNHFASLKVRQDERQRTHRRLEDRWFPEPREGPGVSASTTMLLDQRSRQGFPIKLLVACAIFISGLEVLSHHDYLPIIPWASLVSSGASLRPARDPPFTATGPGVEDHVWGLPPADHDISNPALLEAPQVLVSSPDTCAQALAVPKVALLFLTQGAMHHAEAWALWFASAAGHIPLANLRQAGCDAWHRSILGPLGACDSSVGPKEAAELDPEDIIGAQHLFSVYLHVPLDRDVLQVHPLFRKHLISRRTTTTWGSPTLSIAMRYLLWEAYRDPLNERFALVSESGLPIYSPVVFYQQLMAEQDSRVDGCKSESIPFERFVPAMESAALKRWHWRKTMQWFMLTRDHAGVVLEDTHVFRQFERYCFHDAVDDKGNRHFCLMDEHYLAVLFAVHGIQAATNCGARSLTKDDWTMGGSHPKTFRSHDVNPELIKWARSEEGIYIPKYGALTPPPFHCNHTAAILSANAAMGTLAGASVRQVCDRSGSGGMLDPLSSRCRLTVRKVAGDAASKAVELFKSCAPGLELVHPDLCQV
;
A
#
# COMPACT_ATOMS: atom_id res chain seq x y z
N MET A 1 -15.84 -15.83 81.89
CA MET A 1 -16.13 -17.29 81.88
C MET A 1 -15.15 -17.97 80.92
N ARG A 2 -14.65 -19.16 81.27
CA ARG A 2 -13.81 -20.09 80.46
C ARG A 2 -12.47 -19.56 79.88
N LEU A 3 -11.48 -20.45 79.92
CA LEU A 3 -10.06 -20.34 79.55
C LEU A 3 -9.67 -21.66 78.80
N PRO A 4 -8.42 -21.95 78.36
CA PRO A 4 -8.02 -21.62 76.98
C PRO A 4 -7.62 -22.81 76.07
N PRO A 5 -6.34 -23.15 75.74
CA PRO A 5 -5.90 -23.26 74.34
C PRO A 5 -5.27 -24.62 73.97
N LEU A 6 -4.68 -24.72 72.76
CA LEU A 6 -3.74 -25.80 72.41
C LEU A 6 -2.73 -25.37 71.31
N GLN A 7 -1.44 -25.46 71.65
CA GLN A 7 -0.32 -25.57 70.70
C GLN A 7 -0.02 -27.05 70.41
N ARG A 8 0.75 -27.35 69.35
CA ARG A 8 1.80 -28.39 69.39
C ARG A 8 3.02 -27.96 68.58
N ASP A 9 4.18 -28.35 69.08
CA ASP A 9 5.51 -27.88 68.67
C ASP A 9 6.31 -29.00 67.97
N LEU A 10 7.40 -28.66 67.26
CA LEU A 10 8.69 -29.37 67.39
C LEU A 10 9.91 -28.64 66.77
N HIS A 11 10.88 -28.36 67.64
CA HIS A 11 12.35 -28.56 67.57
C HIS A 11 12.97 -29.33 66.36
N ILE A 12 14.27 -29.22 65.96
CA ILE A 12 15.51 -28.63 66.57
C ILE A 12 16.67 -28.43 65.52
N LEU A 13 17.78 -27.77 65.93
CA LEU A 13 19.16 -27.56 65.34
C LEU A 13 19.51 -28.00 63.87
N LEU A 14 20.25 -27.23 63.04
CA LEU A 14 21.63 -26.64 63.10
C LEU A 14 22.78 -27.62 62.72
N ILE A 15 23.95 -27.09 62.27
CA ILE A 15 25.26 -27.75 62.00
C ILE A 15 25.34 -28.53 60.66
N LEU A 16 26.33 -28.45 59.74
CA LEU A 16 27.51 -27.60 59.36
C LEU A 16 27.88 -27.97 57.87
N ARG A 17 28.86 -27.46 57.08
CA ARG A 17 29.99 -26.49 57.22
C ARG A 17 30.47 -25.92 55.84
N LEU A 18 30.95 -24.66 55.83
CA LEU A 18 32.06 -24.02 55.06
C LEU A 18 32.47 -24.41 53.62
N GLY A 19 32.69 -23.37 52.79
CA GLY A 19 33.83 -23.24 51.85
C GLY A 19 33.45 -23.01 50.37
N LEU A 20 34.05 -22.10 49.60
CA LEU A 20 35.07 -21.07 49.88
C LEU A 20 34.88 -19.86 48.93
N LEU A 21 35.21 -18.66 49.42
CA LEU A 21 35.52 -17.44 48.63
C LEU A 21 37.03 -17.46 48.24
N PRO A 22 37.55 -16.63 47.29
CA PRO A 22 37.13 -15.24 47.04
C PRO A 22 37.14 -14.74 45.57
N GLU A 23 36.79 -13.45 45.45
CA GLU A 23 37.05 -12.58 44.30
C GLU A 23 38.54 -12.45 43.99
N ILE A 24 38.89 -12.19 42.73
CA ILE A 24 40.11 -11.44 42.36
C ILE A 24 39.77 -10.43 41.24
N PHE A 25 40.00 -9.15 41.52
CA PHE A 25 40.04 -8.06 40.53
C PHE A 25 41.28 -8.18 39.63
N LEU A 26 41.20 -7.70 38.38
CA LEU A 26 42.15 -6.70 37.82
C LEU A 26 41.74 -6.21 36.42
N LYS A 27 42.14 -4.96 36.10
CA LYS A 27 42.10 -4.36 34.75
C LYS A 27 43.53 -4.38 34.14
N PRO A 28 43.89 -3.53 33.16
CA PRO A 28 43.95 -3.91 31.74
C PRO A 28 45.38 -3.89 31.16
N THR A 29 45.58 -4.41 29.95
CA THR A 29 46.81 -4.23 29.16
C THR A 29 46.50 -3.98 27.69
N SER A 30 47.47 -3.44 26.94
CA SER A 30 47.31 -2.91 25.59
C SER A 30 48.45 -3.28 24.64
N ASN A 31 48.16 -3.24 23.33
CA ASN A 31 49.08 -3.12 22.18
C ASN A 31 50.24 -4.13 22.03
N HIS A 32 50.26 -4.88 20.93
CA HIS A 32 51.24 -4.80 19.81
C HIS A 32 50.92 -5.91 18.77
N PHE A 33 50.68 -5.65 17.48
CA PHE A 33 51.54 -5.21 16.37
C PHE A 33 52.20 -6.35 15.54
N ALA A 34 51.56 -6.76 14.44
CA ALA A 34 52.15 -7.36 13.22
C ALA A 34 51.05 -7.46 12.14
N SER A 35 50.90 -6.55 11.17
CA SER A 35 51.72 -6.29 9.97
C SER A 35 51.58 -7.33 8.85
N LEU A 36 50.84 -6.97 7.79
CA LEU A 36 51.04 -7.48 6.43
C LEU A 36 51.05 -6.27 5.47
N LYS A 37 51.99 -6.25 4.52
CA LYS A 37 52.43 -5.00 3.86
C LYS A 37 52.83 -5.24 2.39
N VAL A 38 51.94 -4.89 1.47
CA VAL A 38 52.21 -4.80 0.02
C VAL A 38 51.70 -3.43 -0.44
N ARG A 39 52.56 -2.41 -0.34
CA ARG A 39 53.20 -1.75 -1.50
C ARG A 39 52.22 -1.04 -2.43
N GLN A 40 52.14 0.28 -2.24
CA GLN A 40 51.92 1.24 -3.32
C GLN A 40 53.05 1.11 -4.36
N ASP A 41 52.81 1.59 -5.56
CA ASP A 41 53.84 2.28 -6.35
C ASP A 41 53.23 3.56 -6.92
N GLU A 42 53.99 4.65 -6.99
CA GLU A 42 53.49 5.98 -7.38
C GLU A 42 53.96 6.37 -8.79
N ARG A 43 53.16 7.18 -9.49
CA ARG A 43 53.74 8.19 -10.38
C ARG A 43 52.83 9.41 -10.56
N GLN A 44 53.37 10.58 -10.24
CA GLN A 44 52.68 11.88 -10.36
C GLN A 44 53.13 12.66 -11.60
N ARG A 45 52.23 13.50 -12.16
CA ARG A 45 52.44 14.80 -12.86
C ARG A 45 53.41 14.79 -14.08
N THR A 46 53.12 15.45 -15.21
CA THR A 46 52.97 16.92 -15.33
C THR A 46 52.37 17.43 -16.66
N HIS A 47 51.36 18.30 -16.55
CA HIS A 47 51.16 19.61 -17.21
C HIS A 47 51.15 19.87 -18.75
N ARG A 48 50.23 20.80 -19.12
CA ARG A 48 50.12 21.65 -20.35
C ARG A 48 49.57 20.92 -21.60
N ARG A 49 48.82 21.54 -22.52
CA ARG A 49 48.24 22.91 -22.73
C ARG A 49 47.06 22.71 -23.74
N LEU A 50 45.87 23.34 -23.77
CA LEU A 50 45.36 24.74 -23.85
C LEU A 50 43.80 24.63 -23.79
N GLU A 51 43.00 25.62 -23.35
CA GLU A 51 42.29 26.65 -24.18
C GLU A 51 41.73 26.13 -25.53
N ASP A 52 40.47 26.35 -25.97
CA ASP A 52 39.24 27.01 -25.45
C ASP A 52 38.06 26.67 -26.43
N ARG A 53 36.82 27.21 -26.57
CA ARG A 53 36.01 28.34 -26.04
C ARG A 53 34.50 28.19 -26.40
N TRP A 54 33.63 29.06 -25.86
CA TRP A 54 32.26 29.47 -26.32
C TRP A 54 31.04 28.50 -26.22
N PHE A 55 30.21 28.73 -25.19
CA PHE A 55 28.75 28.98 -25.37
C PHE A 55 28.55 30.44 -25.83
N PRO A 56 27.49 30.82 -26.57
CA PRO A 56 26.47 31.66 -25.90
C PRO A 56 25.01 31.57 -26.42
N GLU A 57 24.10 31.90 -25.50
CA GLU A 57 22.76 32.48 -25.73
C GLU A 57 22.78 33.93 -25.18
N PRO A 58 21.71 34.77 -25.23
CA PRO A 58 20.51 34.80 -26.09
C PRO A 58 20.27 36.21 -26.71
N ARG A 59 19.13 36.46 -27.39
CA ARG A 59 18.23 37.64 -27.16
C ARG A 59 16.99 37.74 -28.07
N GLU A 60 16.06 38.57 -27.59
CA GLU A 60 14.71 38.95 -28.03
C GLU A 60 14.57 39.49 -29.48
N GLY A 61 13.35 39.41 -30.05
CA GLY A 61 12.94 40.18 -31.25
C GLY A 61 11.76 39.56 -32.04
N PRO A 62 10.65 40.29 -32.35
CA PRO A 62 9.43 39.70 -32.94
C PRO A 62 9.22 39.99 -34.44
N GLY A 63 8.47 39.13 -35.16
CA GLY A 63 7.83 39.53 -36.44
C GLY A 63 7.24 38.45 -37.39
N VAL A 64 5.94 38.59 -37.69
CA VAL A 64 5.30 38.49 -39.04
C VAL A 64 5.28 37.13 -39.82
N SER A 65 4.15 36.42 -39.65
CA SER A 65 3.21 35.82 -40.66
C SER A 65 3.63 35.01 -41.92
N ALA A 66 2.68 34.15 -42.35
CA ALA A 66 2.52 33.45 -43.64
C ALA A 66 3.47 32.24 -43.87
N SER A 67 3.04 31.00 -44.16
CA SER A 67 1.96 30.43 -45.02
C SER A 67 2.39 30.23 -46.49
N THR A 68 1.91 29.12 -47.10
CA THR A 68 2.05 28.76 -48.55
C THR A 68 3.39 28.10 -48.92
N THR A 69 3.52 27.03 -49.73
CA THR A 69 2.63 25.91 -50.14
C THR A 69 3.50 24.76 -50.72
N MET A 70 2.90 23.57 -50.88
CA MET A 70 3.36 22.39 -51.65
C MET A 70 4.37 22.63 -52.78
N LEU A 71 5.26 21.64 -52.98
CA LEU A 71 5.43 21.02 -54.30
C LEU A 71 5.93 19.57 -54.17
N LEU A 72 5.49 18.70 -55.10
CA LEU A 72 6.05 17.36 -55.28
C LEU A 72 7.19 17.42 -56.31
N ASP A 73 8.09 16.43 -56.25
CA ASP A 73 8.62 15.85 -57.49
C ASP A 73 8.71 14.31 -57.37
N GLN A 74 8.84 13.62 -58.50
CA GLN A 74 8.91 12.17 -58.63
C GLN A 74 10.24 11.74 -59.30
N ARG A 75 10.40 10.41 -59.46
CA ARG A 75 11.31 9.69 -60.38
C ARG A 75 12.74 9.45 -59.85
N SER A 76 13.38 8.30 -60.14
CA SER A 76 12.83 7.03 -60.69
C SER A 76 13.80 5.84 -60.62
N ARG A 77 13.22 4.63 -60.44
CA ARG A 77 13.55 3.32 -61.08
C ARG A 77 14.99 2.76 -61.00
N GLN A 78 15.10 1.61 -60.30
CA GLN A 78 15.63 0.29 -60.76
C GLN A 78 15.59 -0.68 -59.54
N GLY A 79 15.42 -2.01 -59.63
CA GLY A 79 15.08 -2.94 -60.72
C GLY A 79 14.73 -4.34 -60.15
N PHE A 80 13.92 -5.15 -60.86
CA PHE A 80 13.48 -6.52 -60.49
C PHE A 80 14.52 -7.60 -60.95
N PRO A 81 14.46 -8.91 -60.57
CA PRO A 81 13.26 -9.76 -60.45
C PRO A 81 13.20 -10.86 -59.35
N ILE A 82 12.12 -11.65 -59.38
CA ILE A 82 11.73 -12.76 -58.49
C ILE A 82 11.74 -14.10 -59.26
N LYS A 83 12.07 -15.23 -58.59
CA LYS A 83 11.59 -16.65 -58.74
C LYS A 83 12.68 -17.65 -58.23
N LEU A 84 12.42 -18.91 -57.86
CA LEU A 84 11.23 -19.79 -57.95
C LEU A 84 11.13 -20.75 -56.73
N LEU A 85 9.99 -21.43 -56.54
CA LEU A 85 9.86 -22.58 -55.61
C LEU A 85 10.34 -23.91 -56.24
N VAL A 86 10.77 -24.86 -55.39
CA VAL A 86 10.55 -26.32 -55.56
C VAL A 86 10.29 -26.92 -54.17
N ALA A 87 9.46 -27.97 -54.09
CA ALA A 87 9.23 -28.78 -52.90
C ALA A 87 9.47 -30.27 -53.21
N CYS A 88 9.86 -31.07 -52.22
CA CYS A 88 9.97 -32.53 -52.32
C CYS A 88 9.70 -33.18 -50.96
N ALA A 89 9.26 -34.45 -50.94
CA ALA A 89 8.85 -35.16 -49.73
C ALA A 89 9.04 -36.69 -49.88
N ILE A 90 8.87 -37.41 -48.75
CA ILE A 90 8.72 -38.88 -48.62
C ILE A 90 9.99 -39.72 -48.86
N PHE A 91 10.51 -40.39 -47.81
CA PHE A 91 10.47 -41.86 -47.68
C PHE A 91 10.78 -42.36 -46.25
N ILE A 92 10.62 -43.67 -45.99
CA ILE A 92 10.37 -44.30 -44.68
C ILE A 92 11.27 -45.52 -44.45
N SER A 93 11.90 -45.62 -43.27
CA SER A 93 12.30 -46.87 -42.54
C SER A 93 13.06 -46.50 -41.23
N GLY A 94 12.99 -47.22 -40.11
CA GLY A 94 12.12 -48.34 -39.67
C GLY A 94 12.74 -49.11 -38.46
N LEU A 95 11.91 -49.74 -37.61
CA LEU A 95 12.27 -50.69 -36.49
C LEU A 95 13.05 -50.06 -35.29
N GLU A 96 13.01 -50.53 -34.03
CA GLU A 96 12.37 -51.66 -33.30
C GLU A 96 11.65 -51.09 -32.04
N VAL A 97 10.42 -51.47 -31.66
CA VAL A 97 9.94 -52.68 -30.93
C VAL A 97 10.34 -52.78 -29.45
N LEU A 98 9.36 -52.62 -28.54
CA LEU A 98 9.09 -53.57 -27.44
C LEU A 98 7.67 -53.37 -26.83
N SER A 99 7.00 -54.48 -26.55
CA SER A 99 5.68 -54.65 -25.91
C SER A 99 5.70 -54.28 -24.41
N HIS A 100 4.58 -54.02 -23.71
CA HIS A 100 3.24 -54.64 -23.69
C HIS A 100 2.11 -53.57 -23.66
N HIS A 101 0.94 -53.77 -24.29
CA HIS A 101 -0.22 -54.57 -23.84
C HIS A 101 -0.74 -54.18 -22.43
N ASP A 102 -2.05 -53.94 -22.19
CA ASP A 102 -3.21 -54.46 -22.94
C ASP A 102 -4.55 -53.68 -22.85
N TYR A 103 -5.45 -53.99 -23.79
CA TYR A 103 -6.91 -53.76 -23.94
C TYR A 103 -7.61 -52.37 -23.86
N LEU A 104 -8.16 -52.02 -25.05
CA LEU A 104 -9.31 -51.14 -25.38
C LEU A 104 -10.66 -51.91 -25.21
N PRO A 105 -11.88 -51.41 -25.59
CA PRO A 105 -12.26 -50.15 -26.28
C PRO A 105 -13.47 -49.35 -25.72
N ILE A 106 -13.74 -48.20 -26.35
CA ILE A 106 -15.02 -47.46 -26.33
C ILE A 106 -15.75 -47.71 -27.66
N ILE A 107 -17.07 -47.98 -27.66
CA ILE A 107 -17.99 -47.60 -28.76
C ILE A 107 -19.46 -47.47 -28.26
N PRO A 108 -20.35 -46.72 -28.96
CA PRO A 108 -21.53 -46.09 -28.36
C PRO A 108 -22.87 -46.75 -28.73
N TRP A 109 -23.97 -46.22 -28.17
CA TRP A 109 -25.35 -46.55 -28.56
C TRP A 109 -26.21 -45.30 -28.74
N ALA A 110 -27.15 -45.39 -29.69
CA ALA A 110 -28.21 -44.42 -29.93
C ALA A 110 -29.53 -45.16 -30.23
N SER A 111 -30.66 -44.44 -30.06
CA SER A 111 -32.02 -44.83 -30.49
C SER A 111 -32.69 -46.03 -29.77
N LEU A 112 -33.65 -45.71 -28.90
CA LEU A 112 -35.02 -46.28 -28.95
C LEU A 112 -36.00 -45.41 -28.15
N VAL A 113 -37.31 -45.63 -28.35
CA VAL A 113 -38.35 -44.60 -28.15
C VAL A 113 -39.49 -45.07 -27.22
N SER A 114 -39.95 -44.13 -26.39
CA SER A 114 -41.23 -44.08 -25.64
C SER A 114 -41.72 -45.31 -24.85
N SER A 115 -41.87 -45.12 -23.54
CA SER A 115 -43.18 -45.17 -22.86
C SER A 115 -43.02 -44.62 -21.44
N GLY A 116 -44.11 -44.14 -20.82
CA GLY A 116 -44.05 -43.44 -19.53
C GLY A 116 -45.04 -43.97 -18.50
N ALA A 117 -44.60 -44.09 -17.26
CA ALA A 117 -45.43 -44.19 -16.06
C ALA A 117 -44.64 -43.71 -14.84
N SER A 118 -45.31 -43.07 -13.88
CA SER A 118 -44.71 -42.55 -12.64
C SER A 118 -44.80 -43.59 -11.51
N LEU A 119 -43.73 -43.74 -10.72
CA LEU A 119 -43.82 -44.13 -9.30
C LEU A 119 -42.68 -43.47 -8.49
N ARG A 120 -42.94 -43.17 -7.21
CA ARG A 120 -42.00 -42.51 -6.26
C ARG A 120 -41.58 -43.49 -5.16
N PRO A 121 -40.45 -43.23 -4.47
CA PRO A 121 -40.22 -43.66 -3.10
C PRO A 121 -40.28 -42.51 -2.07
N ALA A 122 -40.89 -42.82 -0.91
CA ALA A 122 -40.75 -42.27 0.45
C ALA A 122 -40.44 -40.77 0.72
N ARG A 123 -41.39 -40.13 1.43
CA ARG A 123 -41.21 -39.12 2.51
C ARG A 123 -41.24 -39.85 3.87
N ASP A 124 -41.04 -39.31 5.08
CA ASP A 124 -40.95 -37.97 5.72
C ASP A 124 -40.01 -38.13 6.98
N PRO A 125 -39.81 -37.20 7.97
CA PRO A 125 -40.56 -35.99 8.35
C PRO A 125 -39.69 -34.70 8.57
N PRO A 126 -40.31 -33.53 8.85
CA PRO A 126 -39.62 -32.23 8.88
C PRO A 126 -39.22 -31.76 10.29
N PHE A 127 -38.43 -30.68 10.34
CA PHE A 127 -38.36 -29.76 11.49
C PHE A 127 -38.72 -28.33 11.05
N THR A 128 -39.56 -27.65 11.83
CA THR A 128 -40.11 -26.33 11.49
C THR A 128 -39.33 -25.19 12.15
N ALA A 129 -39.03 -24.14 11.39
CA ALA A 129 -38.68 -22.82 11.90
C ALA A 129 -39.37 -21.76 11.02
N THR A 130 -39.98 -20.75 11.65
CA THR A 130 -40.85 -19.77 10.99
C THR A 130 -40.11 -18.47 10.68
N GLY A 131 -40.21 -17.97 9.45
CA GLY A 131 -39.73 -16.66 9.01
C GLY A 131 -40.50 -16.19 7.76
N PRO A 132 -40.72 -14.88 7.56
CA PRO A 132 -41.65 -14.38 6.54
C PRO A 132 -41.02 -14.19 5.15
N GLY A 133 -41.87 -14.20 4.12
CA GLY A 133 -41.70 -13.42 2.90
C GLY A 133 -40.51 -13.76 2.00
N VAL A 134 -40.66 -14.80 1.16
CA VAL A 134 -39.96 -14.80 -0.14
C VAL A 134 -40.84 -14.01 -1.10
N GLU A 135 -40.50 -12.75 -1.35
CA GLU A 135 -41.10 -11.95 -2.42
C GLU A 135 -40.39 -12.24 -3.75
N ASP A 136 -41.14 -12.28 -4.85
CA ASP A 136 -40.61 -12.54 -6.19
C ASP A 136 -39.73 -11.38 -6.66
N HIS A 137 -38.40 -11.53 -6.57
CA HIS A 137 -37.46 -10.49 -6.97
C HIS A 137 -37.53 -10.20 -8.48
N VAL A 138 -37.99 -8.99 -8.82
CA VAL A 138 -37.97 -8.43 -10.17
C VAL A 138 -36.53 -8.16 -10.62
N TRP A 139 -36.25 -8.40 -11.89
CA TRP A 139 -34.90 -8.41 -12.47
C TRP A 139 -34.44 -7.02 -12.93
N GLY A 140 -33.13 -6.74 -12.84
CA GLY A 140 -32.47 -5.72 -13.66
C GLY A 140 -32.26 -4.33 -13.04
N LEU A 141 -32.29 -4.20 -11.71
CA LEU A 141 -31.91 -2.96 -11.02
C LEU A 141 -30.44 -2.98 -10.55
N PRO A 142 -29.78 -1.82 -10.38
CA PRO A 142 -28.55 -1.71 -9.59
C PRO A 142 -28.79 -2.18 -8.14
N PRO A 143 -27.73 -2.47 -7.35
CA PRO A 143 -27.90 -2.74 -5.92
C PRO A 143 -28.62 -1.55 -5.25
N ALA A 144 -29.47 -1.82 -4.26
CA ALA A 144 -30.47 -0.86 -3.77
C ALA A 144 -29.91 0.41 -3.10
N ASP A 145 -28.58 0.49 -2.87
CA ASP A 145 -27.85 1.67 -2.41
C ASP A 145 -27.38 2.59 -3.56
N HIS A 146 -27.33 2.09 -4.80
CA HIS A 146 -26.74 2.78 -5.95
C HIS A 146 -27.80 3.35 -6.90
N ASP A 147 -28.34 4.50 -6.52
CA ASP A 147 -29.26 5.27 -7.36
C ASP A 147 -28.52 5.95 -8.53
N ILE A 148 -28.64 5.34 -9.72
CA ILE A 148 -28.08 5.87 -10.98
C ILE A 148 -28.69 7.24 -11.36
N SER A 149 -29.85 7.62 -10.80
CA SER A 149 -30.43 8.96 -10.99
C SER A 149 -29.77 10.05 -10.12
N ASN A 150 -28.99 9.66 -9.12
CA ASN A 150 -28.20 10.53 -8.25
C ASN A 150 -26.67 10.28 -8.41
N PRO A 151 -26.09 10.63 -9.57
CA PRO A 151 -24.68 10.38 -9.87
C PRO A 151 -23.74 11.18 -8.96
N ALA A 152 -22.55 10.64 -8.69
CA ALA A 152 -21.58 11.22 -7.77
C ALA A 152 -21.19 12.66 -8.13
N LEU A 153 -20.92 13.48 -7.12
CA LEU A 153 -20.41 14.83 -7.31
C LEU A 153 -18.93 14.78 -7.68
N LEU A 154 -18.63 15.01 -8.96
CA LEU A 154 -17.27 15.10 -9.49
C LEU A 154 -16.90 16.58 -9.61
N GLU A 155 -16.03 17.04 -8.72
CA GLU A 155 -15.45 18.38 -8.76
C GLU A 155 -14.00 18.31 -9.22
N ALA A 156 -13.55 19.36 -9.90
CA ALA A 156 -12.14 19.54 -10.23
C ALA A 156 -11.27 19.55 -8.95
N PRO A 157 -10.01 19.07 -9.01
CA PRO A 157 -9.09 19.18 -7.88
C PRO A 157 -8.90 20.65 -7.49
N GLN A 158 -8.85 20.91 -6.18
CA GLN A 158 -8.51 22.21 -5.61
C GLN A 158 -7.21 22.07 -4.81
N VAL A 159 -6.42 23.14 -4.73
CA VAL A 159 -5.19 23.21 -3.92
C VAL A 159 -5.22 24.51 -3.11
N LEU A 160 -4.91 24.43 -1.83
CA LEU A 160 -4.79 25.57 -0.94
C LEU A 160 -3.50 26.35 -1.22
N VAL A 161 -3.51 27.66 -0.95
CA VAL A 161 -2.33 28.54 -1.13
C VAL A 161 -1.16 28.13 -0.22
N SER A 162 -1.46 27.48 0.91
CA SER A 162 -0.50 26.88 1.84
C SER A 162 -1.14 25.69 2.55
N SER A 163 -0.34 24.78 3.10
CA SER A 163 -0.82 23.75 4.04
C SER A 163 -1.37 24.39 5.33
N PRO A 164 -2.39 23.79 5.97
CA PRO A 164 -2.79 24.15 7.34
C PRO A 164 -1.73 23.75 8.39
N ASP A 165 -0.81 22.84 8.08
CA ASP A 165 0.30 22.48 8.97
C ASP A 165 1.43 23.52 8.85
N THR A 166 1.44 24.49 9.75
CA THR A 166 2.36 25.63 9.70
C THR A 166 3.83 25.23 9.87
N CYS A 167 4.12 24.18 10.66
CA CYS A 167 5.48 23.67 10.82
C CYS A 167 5.95 22.94 9.55
N ALA A 168 5.14 22.02 9.01
CA ALA A 168 5.45 21.35 7.75
C ALA A 168 5.59 22.36 6.60
N GLN A 169 4.74 23.38 6.55
CA GLN A 169 4.79 24.46 5.56
C GLN A 169 6.07 25.30 5.68
N ALA A 170 6.50 25.64 6.89
CA ALA A 170 7.70 26.44 7.13
C ALA A 170 8.99 25.65 6.83
N LEU A 171 8.98 24.33 7.05
CA LEU A 171 10.10 23.43 6.78
C LEU A 171 10.02 22.73 5.40
N ALA A 172 9.01 23.07 4.58
CA ALA A 172 8.69 22.45 3.28
C ALA A 172 8.59 20.91 3.31
N VAL A 173 8.13 20.33 4.42
CA VAL A 173 8.05 18.88 4.64
C VAL A 173 6.90 18.31 3.81
N PRO A 174 7.17 17.43 2.82
CA PRO A 174 6.09 16.74 2.11
C PRO A 174 5.40 15.75 3.05
N LYS A 175 4.12 15.47 2.84
CA LYS A 175 3.29 14.68 3.75
C LYS A 175 2.66 13.47 3.04
N VAL A 176 2.46 12.39 3.79
CA VAL A 176 1.65 11.25 3.36
C VAL A 176 0.20 11.46 3.81
N ALA A 177 -0.73 11.55 2.87
CA ALA A 177 -2.15 11.50 3.15
C ALA A 177 -2.59 10.05 3.42
N LEU A 178 -2.99 9.76 4.66
CA LEU A 178 -3.62 8.50 5.05
C LEU A 178 -5.14 8.64 4.91
N LEU A 179 -5.68 7.87 3.97
CA LEU A 179 -7.09 7.92 3.56
C LEU A 179 -7.82 6.72 4.18
N PHE A 180 -8.44 6.93 5.34
CA PHE A 180 -9.20 5.91 6.05
C PHE A 180 -10.60 5.76 5.45
N LEU A 181 -10.79 4.70 4.68
CA LEU A 181 -12.09 4.29 4.14
C LEU A 181 -12.69 3.22 5.06
N THR A 182 -13.88 3.48 5.62
CA THR A 182 -14.47 2.64 6.66
C THR A 182 -15.90 2.19 6.33
N GLN A 183 -16.27 1.02 6.85
CA GLN A 183 -17.63 0.48 6.89
C GLN A 183 -18.06 0.13 8.33
N GLY A 184 -17.09 -0.18 9.20
CA GLY A 184 -17.27 -0.46 10.63
C GLY A 184 -16.63 0.58 11.56
N ALA A 185 -16.59 0.27 12.86
CA ALA A 185 -15.93 1.11 13.86
C ALA A 185 -14.40 1.01 13.78
N MET A 186 -13.71 2.08 14.17
CA MET A 186 -12.24 2.16 14.23
C MET A 186 -11.68 1.39 15.45
N HIS A 187 -11.89 0.08 15.51
CA HIS A 187 -11.50 -0.77 16.64
C HIS A 187 -10.00 -0.69 16.99
N HIS A 188 -9.14 -0.46 16.00
CA HIS A 188 -7.68 -0.39 16.18
C HIS A 188 -7.16 1.03 16.45
N ALA A 189 -8.03 1.99 16.77
CA ALA A 189 -7.65 3.39 16.97
C ALA A 189 -6.53 3.56 18.02
N GLU A 190 -6.55 2.80 19.11
CA GLU A 190 -5.49 2.83 20.14
C GLU A 190 -4.11 2.38 19.63
N ALA A 191 -4.06 1.40 18.70
CA ALA A 191 -2.80 1.01 18.07
C ALA A 191 -2.30 2.09 17.08
N TRP A 192 -3.23 2.74 16.37
CA TRP A 192 -2.92 3.91 15.54
C TRP A 192 -2.49 5.13 16.36
N ALA A 193 -3.05 5.36 17.56
CA ALA A 193 -2.65 6.45 18.46
C ALA A 193 -1.16 6.34 18.84
N LEU A 194 -0.71 5.15 19.28
CA LEU A 194 0.70 4.87 19.57
C LEU A 194 1.59 5.08 18.34
N TRP A 195 1.09 4.72 17.16
CA TRP A 195 1.82 4.88 15.90
C TRP A 195 1.93 6.33 15.44
N PHE A 196 0.90 7.15 15.63
CA PHE A 196 0.96 8.60 15.36
C PHE A 196 1.81 9.34 16.39
N ALA A 197 1.69 9.02 17.68
CA ALA A 197 2.59 9.53 18.72
C ALA A 197 4.06 9.18 18.41
N SER A 198 4.33 7.98 17.88
CA SER A 198 5.67 7.58 17.41
C SER A 198 6.24 8.42 16.26
N ALA A 199 5.46 9.31 15.65
CA ALA A 199 5.91 10.24 14.61
C ALA A 199 6.18 11.66 15.16
N ALA A 200 5.83 11.95 16.41
CA ALA A 200 5.96 13.28 16.99
C ALA A 200 7.43 13.72 17.12
N GLY A 201 7.69 15.01 16.88
CA GLY A 201 9.02 15.60 16.92
C GLY A 201 9.99 15.19 15.79
N HIS A 202 9.64 14.17 14.99
CA HIS A 202 10.45 13.70 13.85
C HIS A 202 10.21 14.53 12.58
N ILE A 203 11.30 14.94 11.92
CA ILE A 203 11.28 15.67 10.64
C ILE A 203 12.35 15.08 9.70
N PRO A 204 12.15 15.01 8.37
CA PRO A 204 13.17 14.52 7.44
C PRO A 204 14.46 15.33 7.51
N LEU A 205 15.60 14.65 7.47
CA LEU A 205 16.92 15.27 7.67
C LEU A 205 17.28 16.26 6.55
N ALA A 206 16.83 16.00 5.31
CA ALA A 206 16.97 16.94 4.20
C ALA A 206 16.26 18.29 4.47
N ASN A 207 15.00 18.25 4.91
CA ASN A 207 14.21 19.43 5.26
C ASN A 207 14.82 20.21 6.44
N LEU A 208 15.24 19.50 7.51
CA LEU A 208 15.91 20.14 8.66
C LEU A 208 17.21 20.84 8.26
N ARG A 209 17.98 20.31 7.30
CA ARG A 209 19.18 20.99 6.77
C ARG A 209 18.81 22.22 5.96
N GLN A 210 17.89 22.08 5.01
CA GLN A 210 17.48 23.19 4.13
C GLN A 210 16.95 24.37 4.94
N ALA A 211 16.08 24.14 5.92
CA ALA A 211 15.57 25.19 6.79
C ALA A 211 16.61 25.67 7.83
N GLY A 212 17.31 24.74 8.50
CA GLY A 212 18.17 25.04 9.64
C GLY A 212 19.51 25.68 9.29
N CYS A 213 20.17 25.21 8.23
CA CYS A 213 21.51 25.69 7.85
C CYS A 213 21.45 27.06 7.16
N ASP A 214 20.44 27.30 6.31
CA ASP A 214 20.24 28.59 5.65
C ASP A 214 19.72 29.68 6.61
N ALA A 215 18.95 29.30 7.64
CA ALA A 215 18.43 30.22 8.66
C ALA A 215 19.47 30.59 9.73
N TRP A 216 20.45 29.72 10.05
CA TRP A 216 21.47 30.04 11.06
C TRP A 216 22.29 31.29 10.72
N HIS A 217 22.39 31.63 9.43
CA HIS A 217 23.02 32.87 8.96
C HIS A 217 22.10 34.12 9.01
N ARG A 218 20.79 33.99 9.29
CA ARG A 218 19.80 35.07 9.16
C ARG A 218 18.72 35.08 10.26
N SER A 219 19.17 35.24 11.51
CA SER A 219 18.37 35.57 12.71
C SER A 219 17.41 34.49 13.24
N ILE A 220 17.22 34.51 14.56
CA ILE A 220 16.64 33.40 15.37
C ILE A 220 15.09 33.35 15.34
N LEU A 221 14.44 34.16 14.50
CA LEU A 221 12.98 34.18 14.31
C LEU A 221 12.59 33.57 12.95
N GLY A 222 13.12 32.38 12.67
CA GLY A 222 12.94 31.65 11.41
C GLY A 222 11.90 30.53 11.45
N PRO A 223 11.86 29.66 10.41
CA PRO A 223 10.89 28.57 10.26
C PRO A 223 10.67 27.67 11.48
N LEU A 224 11.72 27.43 12.28
CA LEU A 224 11.66 26.60 13.49
C LEU A 224 10.70 27.17 14.56
N GLY A 225 10.44 28.48 14.55
CA GLY A 225 9.44 29.10 15.44
C GLY A 225 7.98 28.73 15.09
N ALA A 226 7.72 28.24 13.88
CA ALA A 226 6.42 27.64 13.54
C ALA A 226 6.25 26.20 14.09
N CYS A 227 7.31 25.65 14.68
CA CYS A 227 7.39 24.30 15.24
C CYS A 227 7.66 24.31 16.77
N ASP A 228 7.52 25.45 17.43
CA ASP A 228 7.87 25.66 18.85
C ASP A 228 7.08 24.75 19.82
N SER A 229 5.95 24.19 19.37
CA SER A 229 5.12 23.21 20.09
C SER A 229 5.49 21.74 19.80
N SER A 230 6.62 21.44 19.16
CA SER A 230 6.98 20.06 18.80
C SER A 230 7.32 19.21 20.03
N VAL A 231 6.38 18.36 20.44
CA VAL A 231 6.54 17.39 21.53
C VAL A 231 7.29 16.12 21.07
N GLY A 232 7.87 15.38 22.02
CA GLY A 232 8.46 14.08 21.75
C GLY A 232 7.41 12.96 21.66
N PRO A 233 7.79 11.74 21.23
CA PRO A 233 6.86 10.63 21.07
C PRO A 233 6.12 10.24 22.35
N LYS A 234 6.78 10.35 23.51
CA LYS A 234 6.18 10.03 24.80
C LYS A 234 5.13 11.07 25.19
N GLU A 235 5.50 12.34 25.15
CA GLU A 235 4.61 13.45 25.48
C GLU A 235 3.40 13.49 24.54
N ALA A 236 3.59 13.16 23.25
CA ALA A 236 2.51 13.02 22.28
C ALA A 236 1.52 11.88 22.60
N ALA A 237 1.95 10.80 23.25
CA ALA A 237 1.08 9.72 23.69
C ALA A 237 0.32 10.02 25.00
N GLU A 238 0.65 11.13 25.67
CA GLU A 238 0.00 11.61 26.91
C GLU A 238 -0.97 12.79 26.64
N LEU A 239 -1.14 13.21 25.38
CA LEU A 239 -2.10 14.24 24.94
C LEU A 239 -3.56 13.75 24.99
N ASP A 240 -4.52 14.68 24.84
CA ASP A 240 -5.88 14.31 24.48
C ASP A 240 -5.86 13.52 23.15
N PRO A 241 -6.58 12.39 23.05
CA PRO A 241 -6.63 11.59 21.83
C PRO A 241 -6.93 12.37 20.55
N GLU A 242 -7.74 13.42 20.60
CA GLU A 242 -8.04 14.23 19.41
C GLU A 242 -6.87 15.11 18.93
N ASP A 243 -5.78 15.24 19.70
CA ASP A 243 -4.61 16.05 19.34
C ASP A 243 -3.36 15.22 18.99
N ILE A 244 -3.37 13.90 19.24
CA ILE A 244 -2.22 12.99 18.97
C ILE A 244 -1.77 13.03 17.50
N ILE A 245 -2.70 13.11 16.54
CA ILE A 245 -2.35 13.22 15.11
C ILE A 245 -1.78 14.62 14.77
N GLY A 246 -2.15 15.66 15.52
CA GLY A 246 -1.64 17.02 15.35
C GLY A 246 -0.22 17.22 15.90
N ALA A 247 0.28 16.32 16.74
CA ALA A 247 1.63 16.37 17.32
C ALA A 247 2.78 15.99 16.36
N GLN A 248 2.46 15.67 15.09
CA GLN A 248 3.41 15.19 14.09
C GLN A 248 3.17 15.84 12.71
N HIS A 249 4.23 15.92 11.89
CA HIS A 249 4.24 16.69 10.64
C HIS A 249 4.47 15.83 9.38
N LEU A 250 4.46 14.50 9.51
CA LEU A 250 4.76 13.54 8.44
C LEU A 250 3.51 13.05 7.70
N PHE A 251 2.38 13.01 8.43
CA PHE A 251 1.11 12.49 7.95
C PHE A 251 0.01 13.54 8.02
N SER A 252 -0.90 13.44 7.06
CA SER A 252 -2.20 14.13 7.06
C SER A 252 -3.27 13.03 7.04
N VAL A 253 -4.27 13.11 7.92
CA VAL A 253 -5.26 12.03 8.10
C VAL A 253 -6.65 12.51 7.68
N TYR A 254 -7.31 11.69 6.87
CA TYR A 254 -8.66 11.92 6.35
C TYR A 254 -9.48 10.66 6.57
N LEU A 255 -10.63 10.79 7.22
CA LEU A 255 -11.54 9.71 7.56
C LEU A 255 -12.85 9.87 6.79
N HIS A 256 -13.24 8.84 6.03
CA HIS A 256 -14.60 8.67 5.54
C HIS A 256 -15.35 7.70 6.46
N VAL A 257 -16.59 8.08 6.79
CA VAL A 257 -17.57 7.25 7.52
C VAL A 257 -18.87 7.23 6.72
N PRO A 258 -19.53 6.07 6.55
CA PRO A 258 -20.81 5.96 5.81
C PRO A 258 -21.92 6.88 6.35
N LEU A 259 -22.84 7.32 5.49
CA LEU A 259 -23.91 8.28 5.88
C LEU A 259 -24.91 7.69 6.88
N ASP A 260 -25.10 6.38 6.86
CA ASP A 260 -25.94 5.59 7.77
C ASP A 260 -25.31 5.35 9.16
N ARG A 261 -24.08 5.85 9.39
CA ARG A 261 -23.38 5.76 10.68
C ARG A 261 -23.45 7.08 11.44
N ASP A 262 -23.74 6.98 12.73
CA ASP A 262 -23.66 8.09 13.68
C ASP A 262 -22.21 8.58 13.84
N VAL A 263 -21.97 9.85 13.51
CA VAL A 263 -20.66 10.50 13.59
C VAL A 263 -20.21 10.74 15.04
N LEU A 264 -21.12 10.71 16.01
CA LEU A 264 -20.77 10.80 17.44
C LEU A 264 -20.03 9.54 17.94
N GLN A 265 -20.19 8.41 17.23
CA GLN A 265 -19.46 7.17 17.50
C GLN A 265 -18.05 7.14 16.88
N VAL A 266 -17.63 8.21 16.18
CA VAL A 266 -16.25 8.31 15.70
C VAL A 266 -15.31 8.41 16.90
N HIS A 267 -14.30 7.54 16.91
CA HIS A 267 -13.28 7.50 17.96
C HIS A 267 -12.58 8.86 18.07
N PRO A 268 -12.35 9.41 19.29
CA PRO A 268 -11.72 10.71 19.52
C PRO A 268 -10.59 11.04 18.53
N LEU A 269 -9.58 10.17 18.45
CA LEU A 269 -8.43 10.24 17.54
C LEU A 269 -8.74 10.70 16.11
N PHE A 270 -9.89 10.36 15.55
CA PHE A 270 -10.24 10.68 14.15
C PHE A 270 -11.35 11.74 14.00
N ARG A 271 -11.89 12.32 15.08
CA ARG A 271 -13.04 13.26 14.97
C ARG A 271 -12.70 14.52 14.17
N LYS A 272 -11.55 15.13 14.45
CA LYS A 272 -11.02 16.30 13.70
C LYS A 272 -10.63 15.96 12.24
N HIS A 273 -10.65 14.68 11.86
CA HIS A 273 -10.24 14.16 10.54
C HIS A 273 -11.40 13.67 9.67
N LEU A 274 -12.64 13.73 10.15
CA LEU A 274 -13.83 13.32 9.41
C LEU A 274 -14.08 14.26 8.21
N ILE A 275 -14.06 13.73 6.98
CA ILE A 275 -14.36 14.51 5.79
C ILE A 275 -15.83 14.93 5.74
N SER A 276 -16.10 16.15 5.25
CA SER A 276 -17.47 16.69 5.22
C SER A 276 -18.33 16.00 4.17
N ARG A 277 -17.78 15.68 2.99
CA ARG A 277 -18.50 14.98 1.92
C ARG A 277 -18.40 13.46 2.10
N ARG A 278 -19.52 12.84 2.44
CA ARG A 278 -19.62 11.40 2.73
C ARG A 278 -20.67 10.73 1.83
N THR A 279 -20.66 9.40 1.81
CA THR A 279 -21.67 8.56 1.14
C THR A 279 -21.75 7.23 1.89
N THR A 280 -22.89 6.54 1.88
CA THR A 280 -22.95 5.13 2.32
C THR A 280 -22.16 4.27 1.33
N THR A 281 -21.49 3.21 1.81
CA THR A 281 -20.56 2.41 1.00
C THR A 281 -20.85 0.92 1.11
N THR A 282 -21.19 0.29 -0.03
CA THR A 282 -21.49 -1.14 -0.12
C THR A 282 -20.40 -1.87 -0.89
N TRP A 283 -20.06 -3.10 -0.49
CA TRP A 283 -19.10 -3.90 -1.25
C TRP A 283 -19.65 -4.23 -2.65
N GLY A 284 -18.82 -4.06 -3.68
CA GLY A 284 -19.23 -4.28 -5.07
C GLY A 284 -20.18 -3.24 -5.65
N SER A 285 -20.37 -2.11 -4.96
CA SER A 285 -21.10 -0.93 -5.41
C SER A 285 -20.10 0.20 -5.77
N PRO A 286 -20.37 1.03 -6.80
CA PRO A 286 -19.56 2.22 -7.12
C PRO A 286 -19.34 3.16 -5.94
N THR A 287 -20.23 3.12 -4.94
CA THR A 287 -20.15 3.95 -3.72
C THR A 287 -18.81 3.86 -2.97
N LEU A 288 -18.12 2.72 -3.00
CA LEU A 288 -16.75 2.61 -2.47
C LEU A 288 -15.74 3.50 -3.22
N SER A 289 -15.85 3.59 -4.55
CA SER A 289 -14.98 4.45 -5.38
C SER A 289 -15.38 5.93 -5.32
N ILE A 290 -16.67 6.22 -5.05
CA ILE A 290 -17.14 7.56 -4.73
C ILE A 290 -16.50 8.05 -3.41
N ALA A 291 -16.56 7.24 -2.36
CA ALA A 291 -15.94 7.53 -1.07
C ALA A 291 -14.41 7.70 -1.17
N MET A 292 -13.73 6.83 -1.93
CA MET A 292 -12.31 6.96 -2.27
C MET A 292 -12.00 8.31 -2.95
N ARG A 293 -12.83 8.78 -3.89
CA ARG A 293 -12.62 10.08 -4.54
C ARG A 293 -12.87 11.26 -3.61
N TYR A 294 -13.84 11.19 -2.69
CA TYR A 294 -14.04 12.25 -1.69
C TYR A 294 -12.85 12.34 -0.72
N LEU A 295 -12.28 11.21 -0.29
CA LEU A 295 -11.03 11.16 0.46
C LEU A 295 -9.85 11.76 -0.32
N LEU A 296 -9.66 11.37 -1.59
CA LEU A 296 -8.61 11.92 -2.45
C LEU A 296 -8.76 13.43 -2.65
N TRP A 297 -9.99 13.92 -2.87
CA TRP A 297 -10.24 15.34 -3.14
C TRP A 297 -9.91 16.21 -1.92
N GLU A 298 -10.39 15.84 -0.73
CA GLU A 298 -10.09 16.59 0.50
C GLU A 298 -8.59 16.54 0.85
N ALA A 299 -7.92 15.42 0.56
CA ALA A 299 -6.49 15.28 0.76
C ALA A 299 -5.65 16.09 -0.25
N TYR A 300 -6.08 16.19 -1.51
CA TYR A 300 -5.35 16.90 -2.56
C TYR A 300 -5.27 18.41 -2.31
N ARG A 301 -6.20 18.93 -1.50
CA ARG A 301 -6.26 20.35 -1.11
C ARG A 301 -5.03 20.82 -0.34
N ASP A 302 -4.39 19.96 0.47
CA ASP A 302 -3.11 20.32 1.07
C ASP A 302 -1.99 20.25 -0.01
N PRO A 303 -1.27 21.35 -0.31
CA PRO A 303 -0.18 21.33 -1.29
C PRO A 303 1.02 20.45 -0.88
N LEU A 304 1.17 20.11 0.41
CA LEU A 304 2.26 19.24 0.89
C LEU A 304 1.94 17.75 0.77
N ASN A 305 0.67 17.36 0.59
CA ASN A 305 0.32 15.94 0.47
C ASN A 305 0.84 15.38 -0.85
N GLU A 306 1.91 14.59 -0.79
CA GLU A 306 2.66 14.09 -1.94
C GLU A 306 2.40 12.61 -2.26
N ARG A 307 1.90 11.85 -1.27
CA ARG A 307 1.59 10.42 -1.39
C ARG A 307 0.24 10.14 -0.75
N PHE A 308 -0.62 9.40 -1.44
CA PHE A 308 -2.02 9.20 -1.08
C PHE A 308 -2.30 7.72 -0.86
N ALA A 309 -2.32 7.29 0.40
CA ALA A 309 -2.38 5.87 0.79
C ALA A 309 -3.77 5.50 1.33
N LEU A 310 -4.47 4.58 0.66
CA LEU A 310 -5.79 4.11 1.10
C LEU A 310 -5.66 2.99 2.13
N VAL A 311 -6.31 3.16 3.29
CA VAL A 311 -6.26 2.24 4.43
C VAL A 311 -7.67 1.93 4.98
N SER A 312 -7.81 0.78 5.63
CA SER A 312 -9.07 0.26 6.19
C SER A 312 -9.09 0.39 7.72
N GLU A 313 -10.28 0.51 8.30
CA GLU A 313 -10.51 0.38 9.75
C GLU A 313 -10.01 -0.95 10.33
N SER A 314 -9.98 -2.01 9.50
CA SER A 314 -9.47 -3.35 9.83
C SER A 314 -7.98 -3.53 9.53
N GLY A 315 -7.26 -2.42 9.29
CA GLY A 315 -5.85 -2.39 8.93
C GLY A 315 -4.92 -1.96 10.07
N LEU A 316 -3.73 -2.57 10.13
CA LEU A 316 -2.62 -2.16 10.99
C LEU A 316 -1.36 -1.89 10.13
N PRO A 317 -0.54 -0.88 10.45
CA PRO A 317 0.79 -0.71 9.87
C PRO A 317 1.74 -1.80 10.37
N ILE A 318 2.70 -2.22 9.53
CA ILE A 318 3.67 -3.28 9.88
C ILE A 318 5.12 -2.77 10.00
N TYR A 319 5.31 -1.46 10.14
CA TYR A 319 6.56 -0.77 10.49
C TYR A 319 6.22 0.51 11.27
N SER A 320 7.23 1.11 11.91
CA SER A 320 7.15 2.45 12.50
C SER A 320 6.72 3.53 11.48
N PRO A 321 6.15 4.66 11.94
CA PRO A 321 5.77 5.77 11.07
C PRO A 321 6.92 6.31 10.22
N VAL A 322 8.13 6.39 10.80
CA VAL A 322 9.35 6.84 10.10
C VAL A 322 9.64 5.98 8.86
N VAL A 323 9.60 4.65 9.01
CA VAL A 323 9.88 3.71 7.92
C VAL A 323 8.77 3.73 6.88
N PHE A 324 7.51 3.82 7.32
CA PHE A 324 6.35 3.93 6.43
C PHE A 324 6.38 5.21 5.59
N TYR A 325 6.68 6.35 6.22
CA TYR A 325 6.82 7.65 5.57
C TYR A 325 7.97 7.65 4.55
N GLN A 326 9.18 7.28 4.99
CA GLN A 326 10.38 7.28 4.14
C GLN A 326 10.22 6.35 2.94
N GLN A 327 9.62 5.17 3.12
CA GLN A 327 9.36 4.25 2.02
C GLN A 327 8.45 4.87 0.94
N LEU A 328 7.33 5.47 1.33
CA LEU A 328 6.38 6.03 0.34
C LEU A 328 6.95 7.28 -0.33
N MET A 329 7.75 8.07 0.36
CA MET A 329 8.46 9.22 -0.23
C MET A 329 9.60 8.80 -1.17
N ALA A 330 10.28 7.68 -0.90
CA ALA A 330 11.30 7.12 -1.78
C ALA A 330 10.75 6.51 -3.08
N GLU A 331 9.45 6.21 -3.14
CA GLU A 331 8.80 5.69 -4.34
C GLU A 331 8.50 6.79 -5.36
N GLN A 332 8.97 6.56 -6.60
CA GLN A 332 8.78 7.42 -7.77
C GLN A 332 7.42 7.19 -8.44
N ASP A 333 6.91 5.96 -8.33
CA ASP A 333 5.72 5.44 -9.00
C ASP A 333 4.60 5.15 -7.97
N SER A 334 3.35 5.13 -8.44
CA SER A 334 2.21 4.68 -7.62
C SER A 334 2.28 3.17 -7.31
N ARG A 335 1.59 2.68 -6.27
CA ARG A 335 1.37 1.25 -5.98
C ARG A 335 -0.01 0.80 -6.45
N VAL A 336 -0.15 0.53 -7.75
CA VAL A 336 -1.39 0.10 -8.40
C VAL A 336 -1.03 -0.86 -9.54
N ASP A 337 -1.61 -2.07 -9.63
CA ASP A 337 -1.25 -3.00 -10.73
C ASP A 337 -1.94 -2.59 -12.06
N GLY A 338 -1.51 -1.46 -12.65
CA GLY A 338 -2.00 -0.91 -13.93
C GLY A 338 -1.50 -1.69 -15.15
N CYS A 339 -0.50 -2.54 -14.97
CA CYS A 339 0.19 -3.24 -16.04
C CYS A 339 -0.65 -4.42 -16.59
N LYS A 340 -0.50 -4.72 -17.89
CA LYS A 340 -1.32 -5.77 -18.52
C LYS A 340 -0.89 -7.16 -18.04
N SER A 341 -1.78 -7.85 -17.33
CA SER A 341 -1.69 -9.30 -17.11
C SER A 341 -2.71 -10.04 -17.99
N GLU A 342 -2.32 -11.20 -18.52
CA GLU A 342 -3.20 -12.11 -19.25
C GLU A 342 -4.11 -12.93 -18.31
N SER A 343 -3.79 -12.94 -17.01
CA SER A 343 -4.58 -13.63 -15.97
C SER A 343 -5.81 -12.84 -15.48
N ILE A 344 -6.19 -11.75 -16.17
CA ILE A 344 -7.27 -10.86 -15.75
C ILE A 344 -8.58 -11.38 -16.36
N PRO A 345 -9.61 -11.70 -15.54
CA PRO A 345 -10.86 -12.24 -16.07
C PRO A 345 -11.61 -11.17 -16.89
N PHE A 346 -11.77 -11.42 -18.19
CA PHE A 346 -12.43 -10.52 -19.12
C PHE A 346 -13.96 -10.58 -19.02
N GLU A 347 -14.53 -11.63 -18.47
CA GLU A 347 -15.96 -11.78 -18.18
C GLU A 347 -16.47 -10.75 -17.15
N ARG A 348 -15.57 -10.13 -16.37
CA ARG A 348 -15.91 -9.01 -15.49
C ARG A 348 -16.11 -7.67 -16.23
N PHE A 349 -15.68 -7.56 -17.49
CA PHE A 349 -15.85 -6.35 -18.28
C PHE A 349 -17.26 -6.27 -18.87
N VAL A 350 -18.04 -5.29 -18.42
CA VAL A 350 -19.38 -5.00 -18.96
C VAL A 350 -19.25 -4.28 -20.31
N PRO A 351 -19.77 -4.82 -21.42
CA PRO A 351 -19.57 -4.24 -22.76
C PRO A 351 -20.09 -2.79 -22.91
N ALA A 352 -21.12 -2.42 -22.15
CA ALA A 352 -21.69 -1.07 -22.15
C ALA A 352 -20.74 0.03 -21.64
N MET A 353 -19.61 -0.33 -20.99
CA MET A 353 -18.55 0.61 -20.64
C MET A 353 -17.71 1.07 -21.85
N GLU A 354 -17.81 0.42 -23.01
CA GLU A 354 -17.07 0.86 -24.21
C GLU A 354 -17.59 2.19 -24.74
N SER A 355 -16.71 3.18 -24.81
CA SER A 355 -17.00 4.57 -25.17
C SER A 355 -15.91 5.11 -26.11
N ALA A 356 -15.79 6.43 -26.29
CA ALA A 356 -14.72 7.00 -27.11
C ALA A 356 -13.32 6.66 -26.55
N ALA A 357 -13.09 6.92 -25.26
CA ALA A 357 -11.81 6.72 -24.58
C ALA A 357 -11.67 5.34 -23.91
N LEU A 358 -12.72 4.83 -23.25
CA LEU A 358 -12.67 3.51 -22.61
C LEU A 358 -12.94 2.40 -23.64
N LYS A 359 -12.01 1.45 -23.74
CA LYS A 359 -12.01 0.34 -24.70
C LYS A 359 -11.60 -0.95 -23.99
N ARG A 360 -12.08 -2.10 -24.48
CA ARG A 360 -11.85 -3.41 -23.84
C ARG A 360 -10.38 -3.78 -23.59
N TRP A 361 -9.47 -3.35 -24.47
CA TRP A 361 -8.02 -3.59 -24.30
C TRP A 361 -7.37 -2.73 -23.20
N HIS A 362 -8.05 -1.72 -22.67
CA HIS A 362 -7.66 -0.98 -21.47
C HIS A 362 -8.05 -1.73 -20.18
N TRP A 363 -8.75 -2.87 -20.23
CA TRP A 363 -9.15 -3.64 -19.03
C TRP A 363 -7.96 -4.15 -18.21
N ARG A 364 -7.87 -3.75 -16.95
CA ARG A 364 -6.81 -4.08 -15.98
C ARG A 364 -7.42 -4.37 -14.61
N LYS A 365 -6.65 -4.96 -13.69
CA LYS A 365 -7.06 -5.21 -12.30
C LYS A 365 -5.91 -4.89 -11.34
N THR A 366 -6.22 -4.09 -10.32
CA THR A 366 -5.41 -3.85 -9.12
C THR A 366 -6.12 -4.43 -7.88
N MET A 367 -5.61 -4.18 -6.67
CA MET A 367 -6.43 -4.21 -5.45
C MET A 367 -6.92 -2.80 -5.10
N GLN A 368 -7.98 -2.74 -4.31
CA GLN A 368 -8.56 -1.51 -3.73
C GLN A 368 -7.55 -0.67 -2.92
N TRP A 369 -6.58 -1.30 -2.27
CA TRP A 369 -5.68 -0.65 -1.30
C TRP A 369 -4.36 -0.23 -1.94
N PHE A 370 -4.24 1.05 -2.28
CA PHE A 370 -3.14 1.61 -3.08
C PHE A 370 -2.29 2.62 -2.30
N MET A 371 -1.19 3.04 -2.91
CA MET A 371 -0.64 4.38 -2.77
C MET A 371 -0.63 5.06 -4.16
N LEU A 372 -1.03 6.33 -4.25
CA LEU A 372 -0.83 7.15 -5.45
C LEU A 372 0.21 8.25 -5.20
N THR A 373 1.00 8.57 -6.22
CA THR A 373 1.72 9.86 -6.27
C THR A 373 0.73 11.02 -6.49
N ARG A 374 1.15 12.25 -6.16
CA ARG A 374 0.29 13.44 -6.34
C ARG A 374 -0.22 13.60 -7.79
N ASP A 375 0.64 13.36 -8.78
CA ASP A 375 0.23 13.43 -10.20
C ASP A 375 -0.88 12.43 -10.55
N HIS A 376 -0.76 11.17 -10.08
CA HIS A 376 -1.80 10.16 -10.28
C HIS A 376 -3.09 10.47 -9.53
N ALA A 377 -3.00 11.07 -8.33
CA ALA A 377 -4.17 11.57 -7.62
C ALA A 377 -4.87 12.71 -8.39
N GLY A 378 -4.10 13.60 -9.03
CA GLY A 378 -4.62 14.62 -9.94
C GLY A 378 -5.41 14.01 -11.11
N VAL A 379 -4.81 13.06 -11.84
CA VAL A 379 -5.47 12.35 -12.97
C VAL A 379 -6.77 11.66 -12.53
N VAL A 380 -6.81 11.07 -11.33
CA VAL A 380 -8.03 10.47 -10.78
C VAL A 380 -9.11 11.50 -10.46
N LEU A 381 -8.75 12.68 -9.97
CA LEU A 381 -9.70 13.74 -9.64
C LEU A 381 -10.22 14.49 -10.88
N GLU A 382 -9.38 14.67 -11.91
CA GLU A 382 -9.75 15.28 -13.19
C GLU A 382 -10.61 14.37 -14.07
N ASP A 383 -10.44 13.04 -13.99
CA ASP A 383 -11.26 12.12 -14.78
C ASP A 383 -12.75 12.24 -14.43
N THR A 384 -13.55 12.53 -15.44
CA THR A 384 -15.01 12.41 -15.40
C THR A 384 -15.51 11.31 -16.36
N HIS A 385 -14.83 11.09 -17.49
CA HIS A 385 -15.36 10.25 -18.55
C HIS A 385 -15.27 8.75 -18.25
N VAL A 386 -14.11 8.28 -17.76
CA VAL A 386 -13.91 6.85 -17.42
C VAL A 386 -14.72 6.53 -16.16
N PHE A 387 -14.67 7.40 -15.14
CA PHE A 387 -15.46 7.25 -13.92
C PHE A 387 -16.96 7.07 -14.21
N ARG A 388 -17.57 7.89 -15.07
CA ARG A 388 -19.00 7.77 -15.40
C ARG A 388 -19.36 6.46 -16.13
N GLN A 389 -18.43 5.83 -16.86
CA GLN A 389 -18.70 4.49 -17.42
C GLN A 389 -18.74 3.44 -16.30
N PHE A 390 -17.78 3.47 -15.38
CA PHE A 390 -17.73 2.56 -14.25
C PHE A 390 -18.91 2.75 -13.30
N GLU A 391 -19.23 3.99 -12.93
CA GLU A 391 -20.36 4.33 -12.07
C GLU A 391 -21.70 3.84 -12.63
N ARG A 392 -21.90 3.96 -13.95
CA ARG A 392 -23.16 3.57 -14.59
C ARG A 392 -23.31 2.07 -14.83
N TYR A 393 -22.20 1.36 -15.05
CA TYR A 393 -22.24 -0.02 -15.57
C TYR A 393 -21.44 -1.06 -14.76
N CYS A 394 -20.56 -0.66 -13.83
CA CYS A 394 -19.69 -1.59 -13.10
C CYS A 394 -20.11 -1.79 -11.64
N PHE A 395 -20.95 -2.79 -11.41
CA PHE A 395 -21.34 -3.28 -10.09
C PHE A 395 -21.34 -4.82 -10.07
N HIS A 396 -21.31 -5.42 -8.89
CA HIS A 396 -21.03 -6.86 -8.74
C HIS A 396 -22.06 -7.81 -9.38
N ASP A 397 -23.27 -7.32 -9.64
CA ASP A 397 -24.39 -8.03 -10.26
C ASP A 397 -24.78 -7.42 -11.63
N ALA A 398 -23.88 -6.66 -12.27
CA ALA A 398 -24.18 -5.94 -13.51
C ALA A 398 -24.68 -6.86 -14.64
N VAL A 399 -25.74 -6.43 -15.32
CA VAL A 399 -26.38 -7.19 -16.42
C VAL A 399 -26.21 -6.42 -17.73
N ASP A 400 -25.74 -7.07 -18.79
CA ASP A 400 -25.67 -6.45 -20.14
C ASP A 400 -27.01 -6.50 -20.89
N ASP A 401 -27.09 -5.82 -22.04
CA ASP A 401 -28.29 -5.76 -22.89
C ASP A 401 -28.76 -7.12 -23.44
N LYS A 402 -28.01 -8.20 -23.16
CA LYS A 402 -28.29 -9.59 -23.58
C LYS A 402 -28.64 -10.50 -22.39
N GLY A 403 -28.67 -9.96 -21.17
CA GLY A 403 -28.94 -10.72 -19.95
C GLY A 403 -27.72 -11.41 -19.33
N ASN A 404 -26.50 -11.17 -19.81
CA ASN A 404 -25.29 -11.74 -19.21
C ASN A 404 -24.98 -11.03 -17.89
N ARG A 405 -24.72 -11.80 -16.82
CA ARG A 405 -24.25 -11.27 -15.54
C ARG A 405 -22.73 -11.09 -15.53
N HIS A 406 -22.28 -9.97 -14.99
CA HIS A 406 -20.88 -9.55 -14.93
C HIS A 406 -20.50 -9.16 -13.50
N PHE A 407 -19.50 -9.85 -12.95
CA PHE A 407 -18.99 -9.58 -11.61
C PHE A 407 -17.98 -8.40 -11.63
N CYS A 408 -18.49 -7.19 -11.85
CA CYS A 408 -17.67 -5.99 -12.02
C CYS A 408 -17.44 -5.27 -10.68
N LEU A 409 -16.17 -5.13 -10.27
CA LEU A 409 -15.80 -4.46 -9.01
C LEU A 409 -15.03 -3.17 -9.32
N MET A 410 -15.71 -2.03 -9.25
CA MET A 410 -15.14 -0.74 -9.63
C MET A 410 -13.84 -0.41 -8.87
N ASP A 411 -13.79 -0.72 -7.58
CA ASP A 411 -12.65 -0.50 -6.68
C ASP A 411 -11.43 -1.38 -7.00
N GLU A 412 -11.61 -2.55 -7.62
CA GLU A 412 -10.52 -3.41 -8.09
C GLU A 412 -10.02 -3.04 -9.50
N HIS A 413 -10.78 -2.26 -10.28
CA HIS A 413 -10.57 -2.13 -11.72
C HIS A 413 -10.37 -0.67 -12.19
N TYR A 414 -11.07 0.31 -11.62
CA TYR A 414 -11.14 1.69 -12.12
C TYR A 414 -9.77 2.37 -12.30
N LEU A 415 -8.94 2.44 -11.25
CA LEU A 415 -7.65 3.14 -11.28
C LEU A 415 -6.70 2.55 -12.34
N ALA A 416 -6.57 1.23 -12.34
CA ALA A 416 -5.70 0.50 -13.26
C ALA A 416 -6.15 0.66 -14.73
N VAL A 417 -7.46 0.77 -14.97
CA VAL A 417 -8.03 1.03 -16.29
C VAL A 417 -7.87 2.50 -16.70
N LEU A 418 -8.07 3.46 -15.80
CA LEU A 418 -7.84 4.88 -16.06
C LEU A 418 -6.40 5.15 -16.48
N PHE A 419 -5.42 4.63 -15.74
CA PHE A 419 -4.00 4.81 -16.07
C PHE A 419 -3.63 4.13 -17.41
N ALA A 420 -4.34 3.06 -17.80
CA ALA A 420 -4.23 2.44 -19.12
C ALA A 420 -4.93 3.21 -20.26
N VAL A 421 -5.98 4.00 -19.97
CA VAL A 421 -6.61 4.93 -20.93
C VAL A 421 -5.70 6.13 -21.19
N HIS A 422 -5.03 6.66 -20.15
CA HIS A 422 -4.09 7.78 -20.26
C HIS A 422 -2.69 7.37 -20.75
N GLY A 423 -2.40 6.07 -20.89
CA GLY A 423 -1.09 5.55 -21.33
C GLY A 423 0.01 5.58 -20.25
N ILE A 424 -0.31 6.03 -19.04
CA ILE A 424 0.63 6.25 -17.93
C ILE A 424 0.83 5.01 -17.04
N GLN A 425 0.22 3.86 -17.38
CA GLN A 425 0.32 2.62 -16.59
C GLN A 425 1.74 2.09 -16.33
N ALA A 426 2.76 2.61 -17.02
CA ALA A 426 4.16 2.30 -16.71
C ALA A 426 4.58 2.81 -15.32
N ALA A 427 4.09 3.99 -14.91
CA ALA A 427 4.47 4.69 -13.67
C ALA A 427 3.70 4.18 -12.42
N THR A 428 3.44 2.87 -12.37
CA THR A 428 2.53 2.25 -11.39
C THR A 428 3.13 1.04 -10.67
N ASN A 429 4.45 0.84 -10.73
CA ASN A 429 5.15 -0.29 -10.10
C ASN A 429 4.53 -1.69 -10.45
N CYS A 430 4.65 -2.16 -11.69
CA CYS A 430 4.05 -3.44 -12.12
C CYS A 430 4.25 -4.62 -11.12
N GLY A 431 3.14 -5.18 -10.63
CA GLY A 431 3.11 -6.24 -9.62
C GLY A 431 3.12 -5.76 -8.15
N ALA A 432 3.22 -4.46 -7.87
CA ALA A 432 2.99 -3.87 -6.54
C ALA A 432 1.47 -3.80 -6.25
N ARG A 433 0.82 -4.97 -6.27
CA ARG A 433 -0.64 -5.15 -6.29
C ARG A 433 -1.44 -4.45 -5.19
N SER A 434 -0.81 -4.11 -4.09
CA SER A 434 -1.46 -3.55 -2.91
C SER A 434 -0.42 -2.85 -2.02
N LEU A 435 -0.86 -1.83 -1.29
CA LEU A 435 -0.17 -1.33 -0.09
C LEU A 435 -0.14 -2.41 1.01
N THR A 436 -1.17 -3.27 1.03
CA THR A 436 -1.57 -4.13 2.14
C THR A 436 -1.31 -5.62 1.89
N LYS A 437 -0.92 -6.36 2.94
CA LYS A 437 -0.92 -7.83 2.96
C LYS A 437 -2.31 -8.34 3.36
N ASP A 438 -2.86 -9.20 2.52
CA ASP A 438 -4.11 -9.92 2.70
C ASP A 438 -3.83 -11.43 2.60
N ASP A 439 -4.42 -12.25 3.47
CA ASP A 439 -4.30 -13.71 3.41
C ASP A 439 -5.48 -14.31 2.64
N TRP A 440 -5.23 -14.85 1.45
CA TRP A 440 -6.23 -15.47 0.58
C TRP A 440 -6.20 -17.01 0.60
N THR A 441 -5.49 -17.65 1.55
CA THR A 441 -5.39 -19.12 1.69
C THR A 441 -6.75 -19.82 1.75
N MET A 442 -7.73 -19.20 2.41
CA MET A 442 -9.09 -19.73 2.58
C MET A 442 -9.95 -19.69 1.31
N GLY A 443 -9.52 -18.97 0.26
CA GLY A 443 -10.29 -18.74 -0.95
C GLY A 443 -11.53 -17.86 -0.74
N GLY A 444 -12.43 -17.85 -1.73
CA GLY A 444 -13.66 -17.04 -1.73
C GLY A 444 -13.45 -15.56 -2.08
N SER A 445 -14.48 -14.74 -1.85
CA SER A 445 -14.52 -13.32 -2.25
C SER A 445 -13.83 -12.36 -1.26
N HIS A 446 -13.39 -12.86 -0.10
CA HIS A 446 -12.76 -12.07 0.96
C HIS A 446 -11.57 -12.83 1.57
N PRO A 447 -10.48 -12.15 1.99
CA PRO A 447 -9.37 -12.79 2.67
C PRO A 447 -9.71 -13.17 4.11
N LYS A 448 -8.89 -14.05 4.71
CA LYS A 448 -8.96 -14.49 6.11
C LYS A 448 -9.10 -13.27 7.03
N THR A 449 -9.99 -13.41 8.02
CA THR A 449 -10.09 -12.47 9.15
C THR A 449 -9.21 -12.95 10.29
N PHE A 450 -8.19 -12.17 10.63
CA PHE A 450 -7.31 -12.42 11.76
C PHE A 450 -8.03 -12.09 13.07
N ARG A 451 -8.07 -13.04 14.00
CA ARG A 451 -8.71 -12.92 15.32
C ARG A 451 -7.69 -12.64 16.42
N SER A 452 -8.17 -12.43 17.63
CA SER A 452 -7.34 -12.17 18.82
C SER A 452 -6.13 -13.12 18.99
N HIS A 453 -6.24 -14.40 18.58
CA HIS A 453 -5.14 -15.38 18.65
C HIS A 453 -4.13 -15.27 17.50
N ASP A 454 -4.51 -14.71 16.35
CA ASP A 454 -3.61 -14.47 15.22
C ASP A 454 -2.68 -13.27 15.45
N VAL A 455 -3.09 -12.29 16.25
CA VAL A 455 -2.36 -11.03 16.45
C VAL A 455 -1.21 -11.20 17.44
N ASN A 456 -0.03 -11.48 16.89
CA ASN A 456 1.22 -11.73 17.62
C ASN A 456 2.44 -11.37 16.72
N PRO A 457 3.70 -11.45 17.21
CA PRO A 457 4.89 -11.11 16.42
C PRO A 457 5.05 -11.85 15.08
N GLU A 458 4.55 -13.09 14.96
CA GLU A 458 4.65 -13.86 13.72
C GLU A 458 3.71 -13.35 12.63
N LEU A 459 2.58 -12.71 12.99
CA LEU A 459 1.71 -12.02 12.02
C LEU A 459 2.45 -10.87 11.32
N ILE A 460 3.28 -10.12 12.05
CA ILE A 460 4.07 -9.02 11.49
C ILE A 460 5.19 -9.56 10.59
N LYS A 461 5.89 -10.61 11.03
CA LYS A 461 6.92 -11.29 10.22
C LYS A 461 6.33 -11.89 8.94
N TRP A 462 5.16 -12.53 9.02
CA TRP A 462 4.43 -13.03 7.86
C TRP A 462 3.93 -11.89 6.95
N ALA A 463 3.42 -10.79 7.51
CA ALA A 463 2.95 -9.66 6.71
C ALA A 463 4.11 -8.92 6.00
N ARG A 464 5.31 -8.96 6.59
CA ARG A 464 6.56 -8.50 6.00
C ARG A 464 7.09 -9.45 4.92
N SER A 465 6.92 -10.77 5.07
CA SER A 465 7.43 -11.77 4.12
C SER A 465 6.81 -11.69 2.72
N GLU A 466 7.55 -12.16 1.72
CA GLU A 466 7.10 -12.21 0.32
C GLU A 466 6.01 -13.26 0.06
N GLU A 467 5.83 -14.25 0.95
CA GLU A 467 4.90 -15.35 0.74
C GLU A 467 3.44 -14.91 0.92
N GLY A 468 2.90 -14.38 -0.17
CA GLY A 468 1.47 -14.16 -0.43
C GLY A 468 0.98 -15.02 -1.58
N ILE A 469 1.38 -16.30 -1.60
CA ILE A 469 0.96 -17.39 -2.49
C ILE A 469 0.75 -16.99 -3.96
N TYR A 470 1.82 -17.11 -4.75
CA TYR A 470 1.68 -17.30 -6.19
C TYR A 470 1.51 -18.79 -6.48
N ILE A 471 0.27 -19.24 -6.70
CA ILE A 471 0.02 -20.50 -7.41
C ILE A 471 0.05 -20.18 -8.92
N PRO A 472 1.11 -20.57 -9.66
CA PRO A 472 1.03 -20.59 -11.11
C PRO A 472 0.03 -21.67 -11.51
N LYS A 473 -1.19 -21.26 -11.90
CA LYS A 473 -2.19 -22.20 -12.42
C LYS A 473 -1.73 -22.91 -13.71
N TYR A 474 -0.67 -22.39 -14.34
CA TYR A 474 0.01 -22.94 -15.52
C TYR A 474 1.53 -22.77 -15.43
N GLY A 475 2.24 -23.78 -14.92
CA GLY A 475 3.56 -24.28 -15.37
C GLY A 475 4.80 -23.36 -15.51
N ALA A 476 4.71 -22.05 -15.32
CA ALA A 476 5.82 -21.13 -15.55
C ALA A 476 6.87 -21.18 -14.41
N LEU A 477 8.14 -21.17 -14.80
CA LEU A 477 9.29 -21.16 -13.88
C LEU A 477 9.19 -20.00 -12.87
N THR A 478 9.46 -20.30 -11.61
CA THR A 478 9.50 -19.29 -10.54
C THR A 478 10.60 -18.26 -10.83
N PRO A 479 10.29 -16.94 -10.89
CA PRO A 479 11.33 -15.94 -10.77
C PRO A 479 12.01 -16.06 -9.38
N PRO A 480 13.25 -15.57 -9.21
CA PRO A 480 13.94 -15.61 -7.92
C PRO A 480 13.10 -14.91 -6.83
N PRO A 481 13.20 -15.35 -5.56
CA PRO A 481 12.49 -14.71 -4.46
C PRO A 481 12.93 -13.25 -4.30
N PHE A 482 12.00 -12.39 -3.88
CA PHE A 482 12.08 -10.93 -4.02
C PHE A 482 12.39 -10.20 -2.70
N HIS A 483 13.28 -10.78 -1.88
CA HIS A 483 14.20 -10.09 -0.96
C HIS A 483 13.70 -8.75 -0.38
N CYS A 484 12.63 -8.73 0.43
CA CYS A 484 12.29 -7.55 1.21
C CYS A 484 13.31 -7.32 2.34
N ASN A 485 14.34 -6.49 2.10
CA ASN A 485 15.40 -6.23 3.07
C ASN A 485 14.96 -5.23 4.17
N HIS A 486 14.13 -5.71 5.10
CA HIS A 486 13.57 -4.91 6.18
C HIS A 486 14.64 -4.26 7.07
N THR A 487 15.72 -4.97 7.38
CA THR A 487 16.76 -4.48 8.30
C THR A 487 17.50 -3.28 7.71
N ALA A 488 17.88 -3.32 6.43
CA ALA A 488 18.49 -2.17 5.76
C ALA A 488 17.50 -1.01 5.67
N ALA A 489 16.26 -1.27 5.25
CA ALA A 489 15.22 -0.24 5.14
C ALA A 489 14.93 0.48 6.46
N ILE A 490 14.83 -0.26 7.57
CA ILE A 490 14.60 0.31 8.91
C ILE A 490 15.77 1.22 9.33
N LEU A 491 17.00 0.74 9.22
CA LEU A 491 18.21 1.52 9.54
C LEU A 491 18.32 2.78 8.65
N SER A 492 18.06 2.64 7.36
CA SER A 492 18.21 3.69 6.35
C SER A 492 17.14 4.78 6.48
N ALA A 493 15.89 4.41 6.77
CA ALA A 493 14.83 5.37 7.07
C ALA A 493 15.05 6.11 8.40
N ASN A 494 15.46 5.40 9.46
CA ASN A 494 15.77 6.03 10.75
C ASN A 494 16.96 7.01 10.62
N ALA A 495 17.97 6.69 9.81
CA ALA A 495 19.09 7.58 9.51
C ALA A 495 18.71 8.82 8.66
N ALA A 496 17.59 8.75 7.91
CA ALA A 496 17.06 9.84 7.09
C ALA A 496 16.16 10.83 7.88
N MET A 497 15.97 10.63 9.18
CA MET A 497 15.24 11.54 10.07
C MET A 497 16.16 12.32 11.01
N GLY A 498 15.69 13.47 11.46
CA GLY A 498 16.17 14.15 12.66
C GLY A 498 15.01 14.48 13.60
N THR A 499 15.32 15.18 14.68
CA THR A 499 14.35 15.66 15.68
C THR A 499 14.45 17.16 15.86
N LEU A 500 13.33 17.81 16.15
CA LEU A 500 13.28 19.25 16.47
C LEU A 500 13.77 19.55 17.89
N ALA A 501 13.52 18.65 18.84
CA ALA A 501 13.93 18.80 20.22
C ALA A 501 15.46 18.69 20.40
N GLY A 502 16.06 19.70 21.06
CA GLY A 502 17.34 19.60 21.75
C GLY A 502 18.61 19.54 20.88
N ALA A 503 19.32 20.67 20.78
CA ALA A 503 20.75 20.79 20.44
C ALA A 503 21.25 20.31 19.05
N SER A 504 20.43 19.68 18.19
CA SER A 504 20.95 18.98 17.01
C SER A 504 21.11 19.81 15.72
N VAL A 505 20.46 20.98 15.54
CA VAL A 505 20.45 21.72 14.24
C VAL A 505 21.86 21.96 13.66
N ARG A 506 22.84 22.28 14.50
CA ARG A 506 24.24 22.42 14.08
C ARG A 506 24.86 21.09 13.63
N GLN A 507 24.64 20.02 14.41
CA GLN A 507 25.07 18.65 14.08
C GLN A 507 24.40 18.13 12.79
N VAL A 508 23.17 18.57 12.49
CA VAL A 508 22.43 18.26 11.26
C VAL A 508 23.09 18.87 10.03
N CYS A 509 23.60 20.12 10.15
CA CYS A 509 24.41 20.77 9.11
C CYS A 509 25.80 20.14 8.96
N ASP A 510 26.44 19.73 10.06
CA ASP A 510 27.78 19.11 10.04
C ASP A 510 27.79 17.66 9.49
N ARG A 511 26.62 16.99 9.42
CA ARG A 511 26.49 15.64 8.82
C ARG A 511 26.55 15.70 7.28
N SER A 512 27.35 14.84 6.67
CA SER A 512 27.33 14.57 5.21
C SER A 512 26.15 13.68 4.77
N GLY A 513 25.96 13.52 3.46
CA GLY A 513 24.97 12.60 2.85
C GLY A 513 23.64 13.26 2.46
N SER A 514 22.87 12.62 1.55
CA SER A 514 21.66 13.20 0.92
C SER A 514 20.51 13.52 1.89
N GLY A 515 20.38 12.77 3.00
CA GLY A 515 19.31 12.99 3.99
C GLY A 515 17.94 12.39 3.62
N GLY A 516 17.90 11.51 2.61
CA GLY A 516 16.78 10.62 2.30
C GLY A 516 17.17 9.15 2.46
N MET A 517 16.19 8.25 2.47
CA MET A 517 16.37 6.79 2.57
C MET A 517 17.26 6.26 1.43
N LEU A 518 18.33 5.53 1.78
CA LEU A 518 19.29 4.97 0.81
C LEU A 518 18.92 3.54 0.38
N ASP A 519 18.25 2.79 1.26
CA ASP A 519 17.93 1.37 1.10
C ASP A 519 16.41 1.11 1.14
N PRO A 520 15.61 1.68 0.22
CA PRO A 520 14.17 1.46 0.19
C PRO A 520 13.83 -0.02 -0.03
N LEU A 521 12.71 -0.44 0.56
CA LEU A 521 12.05 -1.70 0.22
C LEU A 521 11.64 -1.68 -1.26
N SER A 522 11.52 -2.86 -1.87
CA SER A 522 10.77 -2.97 -3.12
C SER A 522 9.33 -2.49 -2.91
N SER A 523 8.77 -1.77 -3.87
CA SER A 523 7.35 -1.38 -3.91
C SER A 523 6.39 -2.58 -3.82
N ARG A 524 6.88 -3.80 -4.08
CA ARG A 524 6.15 -5.05 -3.86
C ARG A 524 5.96 -5.42 -2.38
N CYS A 525 6.86 -4.99 -1.49
CA CYS A 525 6.80 -5.23 -0.04
C CYS A 525 5.63 -4.43 0.57
N ARG A 526 4.77 -5.09 1.36
CA ARG A 526 3.60 -4.45 1.97
C ARG A 526 3.98 -3.58 3.17
N LEU A 527 3.17 -2.57 3.46
CA LEU A 527 3.34 -1.64 4.59
C LEU A 527 2.23 -1.74 5.65
N THR A 528 1.14 -2.42 5.33
CA THR A 528 0.01 -2.70 6.23
C THR A 528 -0.40 -4.19 6.14
N VAL A 529 -1.16 -4.66 7.12
CA VAL A 529 -1.92 -5.92 7.08
C VAL A 529 -3.42 -5.62 7.29
N ARG A 530 -4.33 -6.32 6.61
CA ARG A 530 -5.79 -6.09 6.70
C ARG A 530 -6.55 -7.19 7.43
N LYS A 531 -7.85 -6.97 7.61
CA LYS A 531 -8.84 -7.93 8.15
C LYS A 531 -8.50 -8.38 9.57
N VAL A 532 -7.86 -7.52 10.36
CA VAL A 532 -7.71 -7.72 11.80
C VAL A 532 -9.04 -7.38 12.47
N ALA A 533 -9.64 -8.34 13.17
CA ALA A 533 -10.97 -8.20 13.77
C ALA A 533 -10.98 -7.28 14.99
N GLY A 534 -12.15 -6.73 15.33
CA GLY A 534 -12.34 -5.92 16.54
C GLY A 534 -12.05 -6.67 17.85
N ASP A 535 -12.24 -8.00 17.88
CA ASP A 535 -11.85 -8.86 19.02
C ASP A 535 -10.33 -8.94 19.25
N ALA A 536 -9.54 -8.47 18.29
CA ALA A 536 -8.08 -8.44 18.37
C ALA A 536 -7.53 -7.05 18.75
N ALA A 537 -8.36 -6.04 18.95
CA ALA A 537 -7.93 -4.66 19.23
C ALA A 537 -6.96 -4.56 20.42
N SER A 538 -7.29 -5.16 21.56
CA SER A 538 -6.40 -5.18 22.73
C SER A 538 -5.07 -5.89 22.44
N LYS A 539 -5.08 -6.94 21.60
CA LYS A 539 -3.85 -7.64 21.17
C LYS A 539 -3.02 -6.84 20.17
N ALA A 540 -3.63 -6.00 19.35
CA ALA A 540 -2.91 -5.02 18.54
C ALA A 540 -2.19 -3.99 19.42
N VAL A 541 -2.85 -3.48 20.46
CA VAL A 541 -2.24 -2.55 21.44
C VAL A 541 -1.11 -3.22 22.22
N GLU A 542 -1.30 -4.44 22.74
CA GLU A 542 -0.23 -5.22 23.39
C GLU A 542 0.95 -5.42 22.44
N LEU A 543 0.70 -5.84 21.19
CA LEU A 543 1.74 -6.09 20.19
C LEU A 543 2.56 -4.83 19.88
N PHE A 544 1.90 -3.67 19.75
CA PHE A 544 2.59 -2.39 19.51
C PHE A 544 3.43 -1.98 20.72
N LYS A 545 2.91 -2.08 21.95
CA LYS A 545 3.66 -1.76 23.18
C LYS A 545 4.74 -2.77 23.56
N SER A 546 4.68 -4.00 23.05
CA SER A 546 5.59 -5.09 23.42
C SER A 546 7.05 -4.87 23.02
N CYS A 547 7.28 -4.06 21.97
CA CYS A 547 8.59 -3.80 21.39
C CYS A 547 9.49 -5.03 21.19
N ALA A 548 8.87 -6.18 20.88
CA ALA A 548 9.58 -7.43 20.67
C ALA A 548 10.73 -7.25 19.65
N PRO A 549 11.96 -7.74 19.92
CA PRO A 549 13.14 -7.42 19.12
C PRO A 549 12.95 -7.65 17.61
N GLY A 550 13.24 -6.62 16.81
CA GLY A 550 13.10 -6.60 15.36
C GLY A 550 11.69 -6.30 14.82
N LEU A 551 10.69 -6.04 15.68
CA LEU A 551 9.38 -5.56 15.21
C LEU A 551 9.37 -4.06 14.91
N GLU A 552 9.85 -3.20 15.81
CA GLU A 552 10.00 -1.74 15.57
C GLU A 552 8.74 -1.10 14.95
N LEU A 553 7.59 -1.27 15.62
CA LEU A 553 6.29 -0.73 15.19
C LEU A 553 6.01 0.68 15.74
N VAL A 554 6.69 1.05 16.83
CA VAL A 554 6.52 2.32 17.58
C VAL A 554 7.89 2.84 18.03
N HIS A 555 7.95 4.07 18.53
CA HIS A 555 9.18 4.64 19.12
C HIS A 555 9.54 3.92 20.43
N PRO A 556 10.84 3.68 20.73
CA PRO A 556 11.27 2.97 21.95
C PRO A 556 10.74 3.53 23.27
N ASP A 557 10.44 4.84 23.35
CA ASP A 557 9.91 5.46 24.57
C ASP A 557 8.43 5.12 24.85
N LEU A 558 7.74 4.48 23.89
CA LEU A 558 6.35 4.00 24.03
C LEU A 558 6.25 2.50 24.35
N CYS A 559 7.39 1.83 24.50
CA CYS A 559 7.46 0.44 24.94
C CYS A 559 7.02 0.30 26.40
N GLN A 560 6.33 -0.80 26.71
CA GLN A 560 6.16 -1.23 28.10
C GLN A 560 7.28 -2.20 28.47
N VAL A 561 7.90 -1.96 29.63
CA VAL A 561 9.02 -2.72 30.20
C VAL A 561 8.51 -3.72 31.23
#